data_AF-A0A382T8E7-F1
#
_entry.id   AF-A0A382T8E7-F1
#
_cell.length_a   1.000
_cell.length_b   1.000
_cell.length_c   1.000
_cell.angle_alpha   90.00
_cell.angle_beta   90.00
_cell.angle_gamma   90.00
#
_symmetry.space_group_name_H-M   'P 1'
#
loop_
_entity.id
_entity.type
_entity.pdbx_description
1 polymer ?
#
loop_
_entity_poly.entity_id
_entity_poly.type
_entity_poly.pdbx_seq_one_letter_code
_entity_poly.pdbx_strand_id
1 'polypeptide(L)'
;MHLKILSYNWHEPYLCLLSKIGHTFLIVEPKLSDEKYRRWDKNMRPVPDNVILVSEKEAISQLDEGSIDLIIAHNIKDLVNVYEYSLPKILVFHNKLTTEIKLGGNKVNRDDYLIQINPLLKDVKKVFISESKRCDWGLEGDVILPGIDVTDYGGYIGNNSSILRVGNLIKERDIMMGFTASESILLDLPSHTLGMNPTIIESRLSSGFDDLLAHYRSFRAYLHTTSNNYEDGYNLALLEAMAVGMPVLSIANNTSPIKNGINGYISDDIQYLRSCAVKLLDDQKLAY
;
A
#
# COMPACT_ATOMS: atom_id res chain seq x y z
N MET A 1 9.59 -25.89 -9.90
CA MET A 1 8.63 -25.60 -10.98
C MET A 1 8.74 -24.13 -11.31
N HIS A 2 8.77 -23.74 -12.58
CA HIS A 2 8.79 -22.33 -13.00
C HIS A 2 7.41 -21.99 -13.58
N LEU A 3 6.73 -21.00 -13.02
CA LEU A 3 5.38 -20.61 -13.41
C LEU A 3 5.36 -19.35 -14.28
N LYS A 4 4.39 -19.26 -15.18
CA LYS A 4 3.98 -18.03 -15.86
C LYS A 4 2.70 -17.51 -15.22
N ILE A 5 2.81 -16.40 -14.51
CA ILE A 5 1.77 -15.86 -13.64
C ILE A 5 1.22 -14.57 -14.26
N LEU A 6 -0.09 -14.49 -14.45
CA LEU A 6 -0.77 -13.26 -14.86
C LEU A 6 -1.21 -12.47 -13.62
N SER A 7 -0.94 -11.17 -13.59
CA SER A 7 -1.39 -10.27 -12.54
C SER A 7 -1.61 -8.84 -13.07
N TYR A 8 -1.95 -7.89 -12.19
CA TYR A 8 -2.45 -6.57 -12.57
C TYR A 8 -1.68 -5.47 -11.85
N ASN A 9 -1.33 -4.41 -12.60
CA ASN A 9 -0.59 -3.27 -12.07
C ASN A 9 -1.49 -2.39 -11.19
N TRP A 10 -1.69 -2.77 -9.93
CA TRP A 10 -2.38 -1.98 -8.90
C TRP A 10 -1.45 -1.50 -7.78
N HIS A 11 -0.37 -2.24 -7.54
CA HIS A 11 0.52 -2.03 -6.40
C HIS A 11 1.97 -2.43 -6.75
N GLU A 12 2.71 -1.54 -7.40
CA GLU A 12 4.08 -1.76 -7.87
C GLU A 12 5.03 -2.31 -6.77
N PRO A 13 5.04 -1.78 -5.52
CA PRO A 13 5.92 -2.33 -4.48
C PRO A 13 5.60 -3.78 -4.13
N TYR A 14 4.31 -4.15 -4.06
CA TYR A 14 3.90 -5.53 -3.81
C TYR A 14 4.30 -6.44 -4.98
N LEU A 15 4.16 -5.97 -6.22
CA LEU A 15 4.57 -6.72 -7.40
C LEU A 15 6.09 -6.91 -7.47
N CYS A 16 6.88 -5.91 -7.07
CA CYS A 16 8.34 -6.06 -6.93
C CYS A 16 8.70 -7.11 -5.87
N LEU A 17 8.04 -7.10 -4.71
CA LEU A 17 8.26 -8.11 -3.67
C LEU A 17 7.88 -9.51 -4.17
N LEU A 18 6.72 -9.63 -4.81
CA LEU A 18 6.24 -10.90 -5.37
C LEU A 18 7.18 -11.42 -6.46
N SER A 19 7.77 -10.54 -7.27
CA SER A 19 8.71 -10.93 -8.33
C SER A 19 9.94 -11.68 -7.80
N LYS A 20 10.33 -11.47 -6.54
CA LYS A 20 11.50 -12.14 -5.92
C LYS A 20 11.34 -13.67 -5.81
N ILE A 21 10.14 -14.23 -6.00
CA ILE A 21 9.95 -15.69 -6.00
C ILE A 21 10.49 -16.38 -7.27
N GLY A 22 10.94 -15.60 -8.26
CA GLY A 22 11.70 -16.11 -9.42
C GLY A 22 10.86 -16.68 -10.56
N HIS A 23 9.54 -16.51 -10.55
CA HIS A 23 8.64 -16.88 -11.66
C HIS A 23 8.54 -15.80 -12.73
N THR A 24 7.96 -16.11 -13.89
CA THR A 24 7.67 -15.10 -14.92
C THR A 24 6.33 -14.44 -14.62
N PHE A 25 6.31 -13.11 -14.57
CA PHE A 25 5.10 -12.33 -14.31
C PHE A 25 4.68 -11.56 -15.56
N LEU A 26 3.46 -11.81 -16.03
CA LEU A 26 2.77 -10.95 -16.98
C LEU A 26 1.94 -9.95 -16.18
N ILE A 27 2.24 -8.66 -16.28
CA ILE A 27 1.55 -7.62 -15.53
C ILE A 27 0.72 -6.78 -16.49
N VAL A 28 -0.60 -6.89 -16.37
CA VAL A 28 -1.56 -6.09 -17.13
C VAL A 28 -1.56 -4.66 -16.60
N GLU A 29 -1.49 -3.67 -17.49
CA GLU A 29 -1.71 -2.27 -17.13
C GLU A 29 -3.20 -1.91 -17.30
N PRO A 30 -4.01 -1.91 -16.22
CA PRO A 30 -5.46 -1.87 -16.34
C PRO A 30 -5.97 -0.52 -16.84
N LYS A 31 -7.06 -0.57 -17.61
CA LYS A 31 -7.80 0.63 -18.06
C LYS A 31 -8.59 1.24 -16.88
N LEU A 32 -8.30 2.51 -16.59
CA LEU A 32 -8.98 3.30 -15.55
C LEU A 32 -10.18 4.05 -16.11
N SER A 33 -10.04 4.64 -17.30
CA SER A 33 -11.09 5.33 -18.06
C SER A 33 -10.79 5.24 -19.56
N ASP A 34 -11.65 5.79 -20.42
CA ASP A 34 -11.49 5.67 -21.88
C ASP A 34 -10.15 6.14 -22.43
N GLU A 35 -9.50 7.08 -21.76
CA GLU A 35 -8.22 7.65 -22.17
C GLU A 35 -7.07 7.37 -21.20
N LYS A 36 -7.34 6.67 -20.08
CA LYS A 36 -6.36 6.52 -18.99
C LYS A 36 -6.13 5.07 -18.63
N TYR A 37 -4.85 4.70 -18.61
CA TYR A 37 -4.36 3.41 -18.13
C TYR A 37 -3.52 3.61 -16.88
N ARG A 38 -3.55 2.64 -15.97
CA ARG A 38 -2.64 2.60 -14.83
C ARG A 38 -1.31 2.00 -15.28
N ARG A 39 -0.48 2.85 -15.89
CA ARG A 39 0.86 2.48 -16.35
C ARG A 39 1.80 2.24 -15.15
N TRP A 40 2.80 1.38 -15.35
CA TRP A 40 3.82 1.14 -14.34
C TRP A 40 4.57 2.43 -14.00
N ASP A 41 4.50 2.86 -12.75
CA ASP A 41 5.15 4.09 -12.32
C ASP A 41 6.62 3.87 -11.95
N LYS A 42 7.51 4.17 -12.90
CA LYS A 42 8.98 4.09 -12.69
C LYS A 42 9.50 5.11 -11.68
N ASN A 43 8.71 6.12 -11.34
CA ASN A 43 9.00 7.04 -10.24
C ASN A 43 8.89 6.35 -8.88
N MET A 44 8.14 5.25 -8.80
CA MET A 44 7.91 4.49 -7.57
C MET A 44 8.85 3.28 -7.48
N ARG A 45 8.85 2.41 -8.49
CA ARG A 45 9.69 1.21 -8.53
C ARG A 45 10.17 0.91 -9.96
N PRO A 46 11.39 0.36 -10.13
CA PRO A 46 11.79 -0.20 -11.41
C PRO A 46 10.95 -1.43 -11.75
N VAL A 47 10.81 -1.74 -13.04
CA VAL A 47 10.19 -2.99 -13.49
C VAL A 47 11.21 -4.12 -13.24
N PRO A 48 10.87 -5.18 -12.47
CA PRO A 48 11.75 -6.33 -12.27
C PRO A 48 12.07 -7.07 -13.58
N ASP A 49 13.24 -7.71 -13.67
CA ASP A 49 13.70 -8.40 -14.89
C ASP A 49 12.79 -9.56 -15.33
N ASN A 50 12.10 -10.19 -14.39
CA ASN A 50 11.16 -11.28 -14.63
C ASN A 50 9.70 -10.81 -14.80
N VAL A 51 9.48 -9.49 -14.89
CA VAL A 51 8.17 -8.88 -15.15
C VAL A 51 8.09 -8.40 -16.60
N ILE A 52 7.02 -8.81 -17.29
CA ILE A 52 6.67 -8.39 -18.64
C ILE A 52 5.37 -7.60 -18.55
N LEU A 53 5.42 -6.31 -18.85
CA LEU A 53 4.22 -5.47 -18.94
C LEU A 53 3.46 -5.83 -20.22
N VAL A 54 2.16 -6.08 -20.09
CA VAL A 54 1.28 -6.46 -21.20
C VAL A 54 0.00 -5.62 -21.21
N SER A 55 -0.56 -5.44 -22.40
CA SER A 55 -1.93 -4.95 -22.56
C SER A 55 -2.94 -6.04 -22.20
N GLU A 56 -4.18 -5.63 -21.93
CA GLU A 56 -5.28 -6.57 -21.68
C GLU A 56 -5.50 -7.53 -22.88
N LYS A 57 -5.33 -7.03 -24.11
CA LYS A 57 -5.44 -7.85 -25.32
C LYS A 57 -4.37 -8.95 -25.39
N GLU A 58 -3.12 -8.60 -25.06
CA GLU A 58 -2.01 -9.56 -25.04
C GLU A 58 -2.16 -10.59 -23.92
N ALA A 59 -2.71 -10.18 -22.78
CA ALA A 59 -3.03 -11.10 -21.68
C ALA A 59 -4.12 -12.09 -22.08
N ILE A 60 -5.20 -11.61 -22.72
CA ILE A 60 -6.30 -12.46 -23.23
C ILE A 60 -5.76 -13.46 -24.26
N SER A 61 -4.96 -13.03 -25.23
CA SER A 61 -4.35 -13.94 -26.22
C SER A 61 -3.56 -15.06 -25.54
N GLN A 62 -2.77 -14.73 -24.50
CA GLN A 62 -1.98 -15.70 -23.76
C GLN A 62 -2.80 -16.64 -22.89
N LEU A 63 -3.97 -16.21 -22.41
CA LEU A 63 -4.94 -17.05 -21.71
C LEU A 63 -5.63 -18.01 -22.68
N ASP A 64 -6.05 -17.51 -23.85
CA ASP A 64 -6.70 -18.29 -24.91
C ASP A 64 -5.76 -19.40 -25.46
N GLU A 65 -4.46 -19.11 -25.53
CA GLU A 65 -3.41 -20.07 -25.89
C GLU A 65 -3.10 -21.09 -24.79
N GLY A 66 -3.66 -20.94 -23.58
CA GLY A 66 -3.39 -21.81 -22.44
C GLY A 66 -1.97 -21.67 -21.88
N SER A 67 -1.31 -20.54 -22.11
CA SER A 67 0.11 -20.33 -21.77
C SER A 67 0.35 -19.87 -20.32
N ILE A 68 -0.70 -19.58 -19.56
CA ILE A 68 -0.65 -19.04 -18.19
C ILE A 68 -1.00 -20.13 -17.19
N ASP A 69 -0.19 -20.27 -16.15
CA ASP A 69 -0.35 -21.32 -15.14
C ASP A 69 -1.19 -20.88 -13.93
N LEU A 70 -1.21 -19.57 -13.64
CA LEU A 70 -1.82 -19.00 -12.44
C LEU A 70 -2.22 -17.55 -12.68
N ILE A 71 -3.35 -17.12 -12.12
CA ILE A 71 -3.76 -15.71 -12.07
C ILE A 71 -3.74 -15.19 -10.63
N ILE A 72 -3.22 -13.99 -10.44
CA ILE A 72 -3.29 -13.24 -9.18
C ILE A 72 -4.05 -11.93 -9.45
N ALA A 73 -5.32 -11.91 -9.04
CA ALA A 73 -6.19 -10.74 -9.07
C ALA A 73 -6.02 -9.90 -7.79
N HIS A 74 -6.18 -8.58 -7.90
CA HIS A 74 -6.04 -7.64 -6.77
C HIS A 74 -7.36 -6.95 -6.40
N ASN A 75 -8.43 -7.20 -7.15
CA ASN A 75 -9.78 -6.74 -6.87
C ASN A 75 -10.80 -7.61 -7.62
N ILE A 76 -12.10 -7.39 -7.37
CA ILE A 76 -13.18 -8.15 -8.00
C ILE A 76 -13.26 -7.92 -9.52
N LYS A 77 -12.94 -6.72 -10.02
CA LYS A 77 -12.98 -6.42 -11.46
C LYS A 77 -11.94 -7.25 -12.22
N ASP A 78 -10.72 -7.38 -11.68
CA ASP A 78 -9.69 -8.25 -12.24
C ASP A 78 -10.22 -9.69 -12.40
N LEU A 79 -10.90 -10.20 -11.36
CA LEU A 79 -11.46 -11.56 -11.36
C LEU A 79 -12.61 -11.73 -12.37
N VAL A 80 -13.48 -10.73 -12.52
CA VAL A 80 -14.53 -10.73 -13.54
C VAL A 80 -13.93 -10.87 -14.94
N ASN A 81 -12.83 -10.17 -15.22
CA ASN A 81 -12.19 -10.18 -16.55
C ASN A 81 -11.61 -11.55 -16.94
N VAL A 82 -11.38 -12.44 -15.96
CA VAL A 82 -10.77 -13.76 -16.19
C VAL A 82 -11.65 -14.91 -15.70
N TYR A 83 -12.91 -14.63 -15.39
CA TYR A 83 -13.82 -15.58 -14.76
C TYR A 83 -14.01 -16.86 -15.59
N GLU A 84 -14.08 -16.74 -16.92
CA GLU A 84 -14.35 -17.86 -17.83
C GLU A 84 -13.20 -18.86 -17.96
N TYR A 85 -11.97 -18.48 -17.56
CA TYR A 85 -10.81 -19.33 -17.74
C TYR A 85 -10.68 -20.36 -16.62
N SER A 86 -10.53 -21.64 -16.96
CA SER A 86 -10.42 -22.74 -15.99
C SER A 86 -8.97 -23.02 -15.57
N LEU A 87 -8.39 -22.10 -14.79
CA LEU A 87 -7.06 -22.25 -14.17
C LEU A 87 -7.07 -21.76 -12.72
N PRO A 88 -6.07 -22.13 -11.90
CA PRO A 88 -5.94 -21.64 -10.54
C PRO A 88 -5.93 -20.11 -10.46
N LYS A 89 -6.67 -19.55 -9.49
CA LYS A 89 -6.75 -18.11 -9.25
C LYS A 89 -6.54 -17.80 -7.78
N ILE A 90 -5.80 -16.73 -7.52
CA ILE A 90 -5.66 -16.09 -6.22
C ILE A 90 -6.32 -14.71 -6.32
N LEU A 91 -7.12 -14.34 -5.32
CA LEU A 91 -7.61 -12.98 -5.14
C LEU A 91 -7.00 -12.41 -3.86
N VAL A 92 -6.28 -11.31 -4.01
CA VAL A 92 -5.65 -10.59 -2.90
C VAL A 92 -6.50 -9.40 -2.48
N PHE A 93 -6.85 -9.34 -1.20
CA PHE A 93 -7.64 -8.26 -0.61
C PHE A 93 -6.73 -7.24 0.07
N HIS A 94 -6.62 -6.05 -0.54
CA HIS A 94 -5.74 -4.95 -0.12
C HIS A 94 -6.40 -3.92 0.79
N ASN A 95 -7.73 -3.89 0.87
CA ASN A 95 -8.47 -2.95 1.72
C ASN A 95 -9.52 -3.69 2.54
N LYS A 96 -10.00 -3.02 3.58
CA LYS A 96 -11.28 -3.34 4.24
C LYS A 96 -12.43 -3.07 3.26
N LEU A 97 -13.41 -3.97 3.19
CA LEU A 97 -14.63 -3.76 2.41
C LEU A 97 -15.38 -2.51 2.91
N THR A 98 -15.42 -2.31 4.23
CA THR A 98 -16.02 -1.13 4.85
C THR A 98 -15.41 0.17 4.31
N THR A 99 -14.08 0.17 4.07
CA THR A 99 -13.35 1.31 3.51
C THR A 99 -13.68 1.54 2.06
N GLU A 100 -13.73 0.47 1.25
CA GLU A 100 -14.10 0.56 -0.17
C GLU A 100 -15.52 1.12 -0.34
N ILE A 101 -16.48 0.63 0.44
CA ILE A 101 -17.86 1.12 0.43
C ILE A 101 -17.91 2.61 0.82
N LYS A 102 -17.19 3.00 1.87
CA LYS A 102 -17.20 4.38 2.37
C LYS A 102 -16.57 5.34 1.36
N LEU A 103 -15.43 4.99 0.77
CA LEU A 103 -14.79 5.77 -0.30
C LEU A 103 -15.63 5.81 -1.57
N GLY A 104 -16.39 4.75 -1.85
CA GLY A 104 -17.38 4.70 -2.93
C GLY A 104 -18.66 5.52 -2.67
N GLY A 105 -18.73 6.25 -1.55
CA GLY A 105 -19.88 7.09 -1.19
C GLY A 105 -21.08 6.31 -0.65
N ASN A 106 -20.87 5.09 -0.12
CA ASN A 106 -21.92 4.20 0.38
C ASN A 106 -23.01 3.88 -0.66
N LYS A 107 -22.64 3.82 -1.94
CA LYS A 107 -23.54 3.49 -3.05
C LYS A 107 -23.92 2.00 -3.10
N VAL A 108 -23.24 1.17 -2.31
CA VAL A 108 -23.34 -0.28 -2.33
C VAL A 108 -23.71 -0.77 -0.92
N ASN A 109 -24.73 -1.61 -0.83
CA ASN A 109 -25.03 -2.35 0.39
C ASN A 109 -24.05 -3.52 0.52
N ARG A 110 -23.50 -3.69 1.72
CA ARG A 110 -22.48 -4.69 2.02
C ARG A 110 -22.96 -6.13 1.79
N ASP A 111 -24.12 -6.48 2.32
CA ASP A 111 -24.63 -7.85 2.29
C ASP A 111 -25.02 -8.23 0.86
N ASP A 112 -25.69 -7.32 0.15
CA ASP A 112 -26.04 -7.50 -1.26
C ASP A 112 -24.79 -7.68 -2.13
N TYR A 113 -23.73 -6.90 -1.86
CA TYR A 113 -22.46 -7.00 -2.57
C TYR A 113 -21.79 -8.35 -2.35
N LEU A 114 -21.72 -8.81 -1.09
CA LEU A 114 -21.12 -10.10 -0.76
C LEU A 114 -21.89 -11.25 -1.41
N ILE A 115 -23.23 -11.20 -1.42
CA ILE A 115 -24.08 -12.17 -2.13
C ILE A 115 -23.76 -12.15 -3.63
N GLN A 116 -23.63 -10.97 -4.23
CA GLN A 116 -23.38 -10.81 -5.67
C GLN A 116 -22.03 -11.38 -6.10
N ILE A 117 -20.97 -11.17 -5.32
CA ILE A 117 -19.62 -11.62 -5.70
C ILE A 117 -19.36 -13.08 -5.33
N ASN A 118 -20.14 -13.69 -4.43
CA ASN A 118 -19.90 -15.04 -3.94
C ASN A 118 -19.70 -16.10 -5.05
N PRO A 119 -20.48 -16.10 -6.16
CA PRO A 119 -20.23 -17.03 -7.26
C PRO A 119 -18.84 -16.88 -7.91
N LEU A 120 -18.32 -15.66 -7.99
CA LEU A 120 -16.98 -15.39 -8.55
C LEU A 120 -15.87 -15.95 -7.66
N LEU A 121 -16.12 -16.01 -6.35
CA LEU A 121 -15.14 -16.45 -5.35
C LEU A 121 -15.09 -17.98 -5.21
N LYS A 122 -15.96 -18.71 -5.90
CA LYS A 122 -15.94 -20.16 -5.92
C LYS A 122 -14.66 -20.64 -6.60
N ASP A 123 -13.96 -21.57 -5.97
CA ASP A 123 -12.69 -22.14 -6.46
C ASP A 123 -11.53 -21.12 -6.61
N VAL A 124 -11.64 -19.97 -5.95
CA VAL A 124 -10.59 -18.95 -5.87
C VAL A 124 -9.92 -18.97 -4.50
N LYS A 125 -8.59 -19.01 -4.49
CA LYS A 125 -7.82 -18.87 -3.26
C LYS A 125 -7.86 -17.42 -2.79
N LYS A 126 -8.48 -17.18 -1.64
CA LYS A 126 -8.61 -15.85 -1.04
C LYS A 126 -7.41 -15.60 -0.11
N VAL A 127 -6.73 -14.47 -0.32
CA VAL A 127 -5.59 -14.04 0.48
C VAL A 127 -5.82 -12.62 0.99
N PHE A 128 -5.73 -12.42 2.29
CA PHE A 128 -5.86 -11.12 2.94
C PHE A 128 -4.48 -10.65 3.39
N ILE A 129 -4.18 -9.36 3.21
CA ILE A 129 -2.89 -8.82 3.67
C ILE A 129 -2.87 -8.50 5.18
N SER A 130 -3.99 -8.70 5.87
CA SER A 130 -4.08 -8.60 7.33
C SER A 130 -5.29 -9.35 7.88
N GLU A 131 -5.22 -9.69 9.15
CA GLU A 131 -6.36 -10.27 9.87
C GLU A 131 -7.52 -9.28 9.98
N SER A 132 -7.23 -7.98 10.16
CA SER A 132 -8.26 -6.94 10.23
C SER A 132 -9.08 -6.89 8.94
N LYS A 133 -8.43 -7.00 7.77
CA LYS A 133 -9.11 -7.05 6.47
C LYS A 133 -9.91 -8.34 6.30
N ARG A 134 -9.37 -9.50 6.69
CA ARG A 134 -10.10 -10.77 6.64
C ARG A 134 -11.38 -10.72 7.47
N CYS A 135 -11.27 -10.27 8.73
CA CYS A 135 -12.42 -10.05 9.60
C CYS A 135 -13.40 -9.04 9.01
N ASP A 136 -12.90 -7.92 8.49
CA ASP A 136 -13.77 -6.89 7.89
C ASP A 136 -14.46 -7.38 6.63
N TRP A 137 -13.92 -8.32 5.85
CA TRP A 137 -14.64 -8.92 4.73
C TRP A 137 -15.62 -10.01 5.18
N GLY A 138 -15.37 -10.67 6.32
CA GLY A 138 -16.20 -11.76 6.84
C GLY A 138 -16.11 -13.03 5.99
N LEU A 139 -14.97 -13.26 5.34
CA LEU A 139 -14.73 -14.38 4.44
C LEU A 139 -13.61 -15.28 4.96
N GLU A 140 -13.71 -16.58 4.66
CA GLU A 140 -12.61 -17.52 4.85
C GLU A 140 -11.50 -17.31 3.80
N GLY A 141 -10.25 -17.40 4.24
CA GLY A 141 -9.05 -17.24 3.42
C GLY A 141 -7.79 -17.17 4.27
N ASP A 142 -6.63 -17.18 3.61
CA ASP A 142 -5.35 -17.10 4.31
C ASP A 142 -4.97 -15.65 4.58
N VAL A 143 -4.22 -15.42 5.66
CA VAL A 143 -3.58 -14.12 5.91
C VAL A 143 -2.09 -14.22 5.62
N ILE A 144 -1.62 -13.38 4.70
CA ILE A 144 -0.20 -13.21 4.41
C ILE A 144 0.14 -11.74 4.59
N LEU A 145 0.81 -11.42 5.70
CA LEU A 145 1.17 -10.04 6.03
C LEU A 145 2.15 -9.47 4.98
N PRO A 146 2.10 -8.15 4.71
CA PRO A 146 3.14 -7.50 3.94
C PRO A 146 4.48 -7.66 4.66
N GLY A 147 5.50 -8.05 3.90
CA GLY A 147 6.88 -8.13 4.36
C GLY A 147 7.79 -7.37 3.42
N ILE A 148 8.88 -6.84 3.94
CA ILE A 148 9.93 -6.19 3.16
C ILE A 148 11.28 -6.79 3.52
N ASP A 149 12.19 -6.78 2.56
CA ASP A 149 13.55 -7.21 2.76
C ASP A 149 14.38 -6.05 3.31
N VAL A 150 14.72 -6.10 4.60
CA VAL A 150 15.40 -5.00 5.29
C VAL A 150 16.78 -4.70 4.71
N THR A 151 17.41 -5.65 4.01
CA THR A 151 18.72 -5.42 3.39
C THR A 151 18.66 -4.40 2.24
N ASP A 152 17.48 -4.18 1.66
CA ASP A 152 17.29 -3.24 0.55
C ASP A 152 17.24 -1.76 1.00
N TYR A 153 17.05 -1.50 2.30
CA TYR A 153 16.77 -0.16 2.82
C TYR A 153 18.01 0.47 3.51
N GLY A 154 18.94 -0.37 3.97
CA GLY A 154 20.12 0.07 4.71
C GLY A 154 19.77 0.86 5.97
N GLY A 155 20.60 1.83 6.38
CA GLY A 155 20.52 2.46 7.70
C GLY A 155 20.06 3.92 7.72
N TYR A 156 19.51 4.31 8.85
CA TYR A 156 19.03 5.64 9.18
C TYR A 156 20.16 6.66 9.34
N ILE A 157 19.96 7.88 8.82
CA ILE A 157 20.89 9.01 8.92
C ILE A 157 20.24 10.17 9.69
N GLY A 158 18.99 10.51 9.38
CA GLY A 158 18.24 11.51 10.14
C GLY A 158 18.85 12.92 10.17
N ASN A 159 19.58 13.34 9.15
CA ASN A 159 20.22 14.67 9.12
C ASN A 159 19.30 15.80 8.62
N ASN A 160 18.15 15.48 8.04
CA ASN A 160 17.14 16.44 7.63
C ASN A 160 16.10 16.61 8.74
N SER A 161 16.08 17.80 9.38
CA SER A 161 15.08 18.16 10.39
C SER A 161 13.73 18.50 9.72
N SER A 162 13.08 17.47 9.20
CA SER A 162 11.75 17.52 8.59
C SER A 162 11.04 16.19 8.79
N ILE A 163 9.70 16.22 8.81
CA ILE A 163 8.85 15.04 8.95
C ILE A 163 8.38 14.56 7.57
N LEU A 164 8.50 13.26 7.31
CA LEU A 164 8.12 12.65 6.05
C LEU A 164 6.71 12.03 6.13
N ARG A 165 5.90 12.30 5.10
CA ARG A 165 4.68 11.53 4.77
C ARG A 165 4.88 10.88 3.41
N VAL A 166 4.45 9.63 3.27
CA VAL A 166 4.46 8.93 1.97
C VAL A 166 3.09 8.30 1.74
N GLY A 167 2.48 8.63 0.61
CA GLY A 167 1.17 8.11 0.23
C GLY A 167 0.55 8.88 -0.92
N ASN A 168 -0.42 8.25 -1.58
CA ASN A 168 -1.18 8.85 -2.66
C ASN A 168 -2.55 9.30 -2.15
N LEU A 169 -3.11 10.36 -2.73
CA LEU A 169 -4.47 10.82 -2.45
C LEU A 169 -4.78 10.91 -0.93
N ILE A 170 -3.82 11.38 -0.13
CA ILE A 170 -3.90 11.36 1.33
C ILE A 170 -5.07 12.21 1.81
N LYS A 171 -5.23 13.41 1.24
CA LYS A 171 -6.33 14.33 1.57
C LYS A 171 -7.67 13.85 1.04
N GLU A 172 -7.70 13.35 -0.18
CA GLU A 172 -8.91 12.83 -0.83
C GLU A 172 -9.43 11.56 -0.15
N ARG A 173 -8.56 10.83 0.56
CA ARG A 173 -8.88 9.63 1.35
C ARG A 173 -8.76 9.87 2.85
N ASP A 174 -9.08 11.08 3.32
CA ASP A 174 -8.89 11.51 4.71
C ASP A 174 -9.48 10.52 5.74
N ILE A 175 -10.66 9.95 5.48
CA ILE A 175 -11.30 8.96 6.38
C ILE A 175 -10.39 7.76 6.71
N MET A 176 -9.51 7.38 5.78
CA MET A 176 -8.64 6.22 5.84
C MET A 176 -7.22 6.65 6.18
N MET A 177 -6.74 7.74 5.57
CA MET A 177 -5.35 8.20 5.66
C MET A 177 -5.10 9.22 6.78
N GLY A 178 -6.16 9.76 7.38
CA GLY A 178 -6.11 10.71 8.50
C GLY A 178 -5.35 12.00 8.18
N PHE A 179 -5.56 12.56 6.98
CA PHE A 179 -4.98 13.84 6.57
C PHE A 179 -5.26 14.95 7.59
N THR A 180 -6.50 15.10 8.06
CA THR A 180 -6.88 16.15 9.02
C THR A 180 -6.10 16.02 10.34
N ALA A 181 -5.91 14.79 10.83
CA ALA A 181 -5.06 14.53 12.00
C ALA A 181 -3.60 14.85 11.70
N SER A 182 -3.11 14.46 10.52
CA SER A 182 -1.73 14.74 10.09
C SER A 182 -1.41 16.24 10.04
N GLU A 183 -2.31 17.06 9.48
CA GLU A 183 -2.13 18.52 9.42
C GLU A 183 -2.16 19.15 10.81
N SER A 184 -2.99 18.63 11.71
CA SER A 184 -3.06 19.12 13.10
C SER A 184 -1.77 18.83 13.87
N ILE A 185 -1.14 17.67 13.62
CA ILE A 185 0.18 17.33 14.18
C ILE A 185 1.27 18.23 13.59
N LEU A 186 1.23 18.43 12.26
CA LEU A 186 2.28 19.09 11.48
C LEU A 186 2.18 20.62 11.40
N LEU A 187 1.15 21.25 11.94
CA LEU A 187 0.94 22.70 11.86
C LEU A 187 2.24 23.47 12.19
N ASP A 188 2.73 24.36 11.32
CA ASP A 188 3.98 25.11 11.52
C ASP A 188 5.26 24.25 11.76
N LEU A 189 5.23 22.94 11.45
CA LEU A 189 6.40 22.06 11.48
C LEU A 189 6.91 21.77 10.06
N PRO A 190 8.23 21.69 9.86
CA PRO A 190 8.80 21.34 8.57
C PRO A 190 8.41 19.91 8.19
N SER A 191 7.74 19.74 7.05
CA SER A 191 7.29 18.43 6.58
C SER A 191 7.28 18.33 5.06
N HIS A 192 7.43 17.10 4.56
CA HIS A 192 7.37 16.80 3.14
C HIS A 192 6.42 15.64 2.88
N THR A 193 5.72 15.71 1.76
CA THR A 193 4.82 14.65 1.30
C THR A 193 5.31 14.10 -0.03
N LEU A 194 5.57 12.80 -0.08
CA LEU A 194 5.85 12.09 -1.33
C LEU A 194 4.65 11.26 -1.77
N GLY A 195 4.31 11.38 -3.05
CA GLY A 195 3.23 10.67 -3.71
C GLY A 195 2.33 11.59 -4.55
N MET A 196 1.36 10.98 -5.21
CA MET A 196 0.37 11.63 -6.06
C MET A 196 -0.72 12.27 -5.20
N ASN A 197 -0.52 13.53 -4.80
CA ASN A 197 -1.48 14.30 -4.00
C ASN A 197 -1.75 15.67 -4.67
N PRO A 198 -2.69 15.75 -5.62
CA PRO A 198 -2.91 16.96 -6.41
C PRO A 198 -3.37 18.17 -5.58
N THR A 199 -3.89 17.93 -4.36
CA THR A 199 -4.44 18.97 -3.48
C THR A 199 -3.58 19.27 -2.25
N ILE A 200 -2.40 18.65 -2.14
CA ILE A 200 -1.41 18.94 -1.09
C ILE A 200 -0.28 19.76 -1.72
N ILE A 201 -0.11 20.99 -1.25
CA ILE A 201 0.92 21.93 -1.72
C ILE A 201 2.30 21.28 -1.50
N GLU A 202 3.21 21.45 -2.46
CA GLU A 202 4.57 20.90 -2.46
C GLU A 202 4.69 19.36 -2.44
N SER A 203 3.59 18.62 -2.48
CA SER A 203 3.65 17.18 -2.70
C SER A 203 4.21 16.88 -4.08
N ARG A 204 5.12 15.91 -4.15
CA ARG A 204 5.67 15.42 -5.42
C ARG A 204 5.79 13.90 -5.43
N LEU A 205 5.83 13.31 -6.62
CA LEU A 205 6.27 11.92 -6.77
C LEU A 205 7.76 11.82 -6.41
N SER A 206 8.18 10.65 -5.91
CA SER A 206 9.60 10.29 -5.84
C SER A 206 10.20 10.25 -7.25
N SER A 207 11.52 10.40 -7.40
CA SER A 207 12.23 10.25 -8.68
C SER A 207 12.91 8.89 -8.78
N GLY A 208 12.12 7.83 -8.57
CA GLY A 208 12.60 6.45 -8.47
C GLY A 208 12.78 5.97 -7.03
N PHE A 209 13.14 4.70 -6.89
CA PHE A 209 13.30 4.06 -5.57
C PHE A 209 14.43 4.68 -4.75
N ASP A 210 15.56 5.04 -5.39
CA ASP A 210 16.70 5.65 -4.69
C ASP A 210 16.36 7.01 -4.07
N ASP A 211 15.56 7.84 -4.76
CA ASP A 211 15.08 9.11 -4.22
C ASP A 211 14.16 8.87 -3.02
N LEU A 212 13.20 7.95 -3.14
CA LEU A 212 12.32 7.58 -2.03
C LEU A 212 13.13 7.06 -0.82
N LEU A 213 14.10 6.20 -1.08
CA LEU A 213 14.97 5.64 -0.06
C LEU A 213 15.84 6.71 0.62
N ALA A 214 16.38 7.65 -0.15
CA ALA A 214 17.13 8.78 0.39
C ALA A 214 16.28 9.60 1.37
N HIS A 215 15.00 9.85 1.05
CA HIS A 215 14.07 10.54 1.96
C HIS A 215 13.82 9.74 3.24
N TYR A 216 13.53 8.44 3.13
CA TYR A 216 13.36 7.60 4.32
C TYR A 216 14.59 7.65 5.23
N ARG A 217 15.79 7.62 4.65
CA ARG A 217 17.05 7.60 5.43
C ARG A 217 17.41 8.95 6.03
N SER A 218 17.12 10.06 5.35
CA SER A 218 17.59 11.39 5.77
C SER A 218 16.62 12.13 6.69
N PHE A 219 15.31 11.92 6.57
CA PHE A 219 14.29 12.67 7.32
C PHE A 219 14.28 12.32 8.80
N ARG A 220 13.82 13.24 9.64
CA ARG A 220 13.86 13.07 11.10
C ARG A 220 12.89 12.00 11.59
N ALA A 221 11.70 11.98 11.04
CA ALA A 221 10.65 11.06 11.46
C ALA A 221 9.66 10.83 10.33
N TYR A 222 8.97 9.70 10.40
CA TYR A 222 7.82 9.40 9.55
C TYR A 222 6.53 9.70 10.29
N LEU A 223 5.52 10.23 9.60
CA LEU A 223 4.18 10.40 10.15
C LEU A 223 3.19 9.43 9.50
N HIS A 224 2.50 8.64 10.33
CA HIS A 224 1.51 7.66 9.91
C HIS A 224 0.18 7.82 10.64
N THR A 225 -0.82 8.32 9.95
CA THR A 225 -2.12 8.71 10.54
C THR A 225 -3.29 7.87 10.03
N THR A 226 -3.08 6.61 9.64
CA THR A 226 -4.18 5.78 9.13
C THR A 226 -5.20 5.47 10.23
N SER A 227 -6.48 5.64 9.89
CA SER A 227 -7.57 5.48 10.85
C SER A 227 -7.81 4.01 11.20
N ASN A 228 -7.83 3.68 12.49
CA ASN A 228 -8.08 2.34 13.02
C ASN A 228 -9.34 1.66 12.46
N ASN A 229 -10.40 2.42 12.23
CA ASN A 229 -11.67 1.89 11.74
C ASN A 229 -11.61 1.49 10.26
N TYR A 230 -10.76 2.15 9.48
CA TYR A 230 -10.75 2.03 8.02
C TYR A 230 -9.47 1.38 7.47
N GLU A 231 -8.40 1.28 8.25
CA GLU A 231 -7.14 0.73 7.77
C GLU A 231 -6.33 0.12 8.90
N ASP A 232 -5.38 -0.74 8.53
CA ASP A 232 -4.36 -1.20 9.47
C ASP A 232 -3.41 -0.04 9.85
N GLY A 233 -2.79 -0.17 11.03
CA GLY A 233 -1.82 0.78 11.58
C GLY A 233 -0.43 0.65 10.97
N TYR A 234 -0.36 -0.04 9.84
CA TYR A 234 0.81 -0.18 8.99
C TYR A 234 0.37 -0.26 7.53
N ASN A 235 1.27 0.18 6.67
CA ASN A 235 1.26 -0.09 5.25
C ASN A 235 2.72 -0.25 4.79
N LEU A 236 2.96 -0.57 3.51
CA LEU A 236 4.33 -0.70 3.02
C LEU A 236 5.16 0.56 3.29
N ALA A 237 4.61 1.75 3.08
CA ALA A 237 5.35 3.00 3.31
C ALA A 237 5.82 3.19 4.77
N LEU A 238 5.02 2.75 5.76
CA LEU A 238 5.44 2.69 7.16
C LEU A 238 6.52 1.62 7.38
N LEU A 239 6.35 0.44 6.81
CA LEU A 239 7.34 -0.63 6.96
C LEU A 239 8.68 -0.21 6.36
N GLU A 240 8.69 0.47 5.21
CA GLU A 240 9.88 1.01 4.55
C GLU A 240 10.60 2.05 5.42
N ALA A 241 9.83 2.96 6.05
CA ALA A 241 10.35 3.87 7.08
C ALA A 241 10.98 3.13 8.26
N MET A 242 10.32 2.08 8.76
CA MET A 242 10.86 1.30 9.87
C MET A 242 12.09 0.47 9.47
N ALA A 243 12.17 -0.03 8.23
CA ALA A 243 13.30 -0.83 7.76
C ALA A 243 14.60 -0.04 7.69
N VAL A 244 14.56 1.26 7.39
CA VAL A 244 15.75 2.10 7.51
C VAL A 244 16.12 2.38 8.98
N GLY A 245 15.18 2.19 9.92
CA GLY A 245 15.34 2.56 11.34
C GLY A 245 14.81 3.95 11.69
N MET A 246 14.00 4.58 10.82
CA MET A 246 13.47 5.91 11.08
C MET A 246 12.37 5.88 12.15
N PRO A 247 12.40 6.77 13.15
CA PRO A 247 11.33 6.87 14.14
C PRO A 247 9.98 7.22 13.50
N VAL A 248 8.91 6.63 14.02
CA VAL A 248 7.54 6.85 13.50
C VAL A 248 6.68 7.57 14.53
N LEU A 249 6.01 8.63 14.11
CA LEU A 249 4.88 9.24 14.81
C LEU A 249 3.60 8.63 14.24
N SER A 250 2.71 8.12 15.09
CA SER A 250 1.45 7.52 14.64
C SER A 250 0.27 7.84 15.54
N ILE A 251 -0.93 7.93 14.97
CA ILE A 251 -2.16 7.91 15.78
C ILE A 251 -2.42 6.50 16.30
N ALA A 252 -3.24 6.34 17.34
CA ALA A 252 -3.48 5.01 17.88
C ALA A 252 -4.19 4.12 16.84
N ASN A 253 -3.66 2.90 16.69
CA ASN A 253 -4.24 1.88 15.85
C ASN A 253 -3.89 0.51 16.44
N ASN A 254 -4.90 -0.34 16.58
CA ASN A 254 -4.79 -1.63 17.27
C ASN A 254 -3.83 -2.62 16.59
N THR A 255 -3.51 -2.37 15.32
CA THR A 255 -2.62 -3.22 14.52
C THR A 255 -1.26 -2.58 14.30
N SER A 256 -1.02 -1.38 14.84
CA SER A 256 0.25 -0.66 14.66
C SER A 256 1.44 -1.43 15.26
N PRO A 257 2.57 -1.51 14.55
CA PRO A 257 3.81 -2.08 15.08
C PRO A 257 4.59 -1.10 15.98
N ILE A 258 4.08 0.13 16.18
CA ILE A 258 4.77 1.16 16.95
C ILE A 258 4.62 0.91 18.44
N LYS A 259 5.75 0.86 19.13
CA LYS A 259 5.87 0.79 20.59
C LYS A 259 6.31 2.16 21.10
N ASN A 260 5.41 2.81 21.83
CA ASN A 260 5.61 4.18 22.30
C ASN A 260 6.92 4.33 23.09
N GLY A 261 7.77 5.27 22.66
CA GLY A 261 9.08 5.54 23.26
C GLY A 261 10.18 4.54 22.92
N ILE A 262 9.94 3.57 22.03
CA ILE A 262 10.95 2.59 21.61
C ILE A 262 11.34 2.80 20.13
N ASN A 263 10.41 2.59 19.20
CA ASN A 263 10.65 2.75 17.76
C ASN A 263 9.84 3.92 17.17
N GLY A 264 9.29 4.76 18.03
CA GLY A 264 8.38 5.85 17.65
C GLY A 264 7.49 6.28 18.80
N TYR A 265 6.52 7.13 18.49
CA TYR A 265 5.48 7.56 19.42
C TYR A 265 4.10 7.29 18.83
N ILE A 266 3.19 6.78 19.66
CA ILE A 266 1.83 6.43 19.26
C ILE A 266 0.84 6.91 20.33
N SER A 267 -0.20 7.63 19.89
CA SER A 267 -1.23 8.18 20.79
C SER A 267 -2.44 8.69 20.01
N ASP A 268 -3.62 8.75 20.65
CA ASP A 268 -4.77 9.51 20.14
C ASP A 268 -4.74 10.99 20.54
N ASP A 269 -3.81 11.38 21.42
CA ASP A 269 -3.60 12.78 21.80
C ASP A 269 -2.71 13.48 20.76
N ILE A 270 -3.34 14.33 19.93
CA ILE A 270 -2.67 15.15 18.91
C ILE A 270 -1.64 16.11 19.52
N GLN A 271 -1.89 16.67 20.70
CA GLN A 271 -0.95 17.60 21.35
C GLN A 271 0.29 16.86 21.85
N TYR A 272 0.11 15.64 22.37
CA TYR A 272 1.22 14.77 22.70
C TYR A 272 2.07 14.42 21.47
N LEU A 273 1.44 13.98 20.37
CA LEU A 273 2.17 13.65 19.14
C LEU A 273 2.92 14.85 18.57
N ARG A 274 2.29 16.04 18.58
CA ARG A 274 2.94 17.30 18.19
C ARG A 274 4.14 17.61 19.07
N SER A 275 4.02 17.45 20.39
CA SER A 275 5.14 17.65 21.31
C SER A 275 6.29 16.67 21.05
N CYS A 276 5.98 15.42 20.70
CA CYS A 276 6.98 14.43 20.31
C CYS A 276 7.63 14.77 18.97
N ALA A 277 6.85 15.28 18.01
CA ALA A 277 7.35 15.74 16.72
C ALA A 277 8.39 16.86 16.88
N VAL A 278 8.08 17.88 17.69
CA VAL A 278 9.01 18.98 18.02
C VAL A 278 10.29 18.43 18.67
N LYS A 279 10.16 17.55 19.68
CA LYS A 279 11.33 16.93 20.34
C LYS A 279 12.23 16.19 19.37
N LEU A 280 11.67 15.42 18.45
CA LEU A 280 12.45 14.71 17.43
C LEU A 280 13.14 15.71 16.50
N LEU A 281 12.46 16.75 16.04
CA LEU A 281 13.06 17.77 15.17
C LEU A 281 14.23 18.51 15.84
N ASP A 282 14.13 18.79 17.14
CA ASP A 282 15.13 19.52 17.91
C ASP A 282 16.33 18.66 18.38
N ASP A 283 16.10 17.37 18.67
CA ASP A 283 17.14 16.48 19.19
C ASP A 283 17.33 15.23 18.32
N GLN A 284 18.38 15.26 17.49
CA GLN A 284 18.77 14.13 16.64
C GLN A 284 19.06 12.85 17.43
N LYS A 285 19.53 12.93 18.67
CA LYS A 285 19.89 11.73 19.45
C LYS A 285 18.66 10.92 19.86
N LEU A 286 17.48 11.53 19.93
CA LEU A 286 16.23 10.83 20.19
C LEU A 286 15.78 9.97 19.00
N ALA A 287 16.36 10.20 17.82
CA ALA A 287 16.06 9.46 16.61
C ALA A 287 17.02 8.29 16.35
N TYR A 288 18.01 8.05 17.21
CA TYR A 288 19.01 6.98 17.12
C TYR A 288 18.80 5.88 18.15
#